data_AF-A0A6A4GNI3-F1
#
_entry.id   AF-A0A6A4GNI3-F1
#
_cell.length_a   1.000
_cell.length_b   1.000
_cell.length_c   1.000
_cell.angle_alpha   90.00
_cell.angle_beta   90.00
_cell.angle_gamma   90.00
#
_symmetry.space_group_name_H-M   'P 1'
#
loop_
_entity.id
_entity.type
_entity.pdbx_description
1 polymer ?
#
loop_
_entity_poly.entity_id
_entity_poly.type
_entity_poly.pdbx_seq_one_letter_code
_entity_poly.pdbx_strand_id
1 'polypeptide(L)'
;MMEHFNPGNQYEQGNTYNYSGSQFANSHNFGIYGGTFMNAHNITVQLHDQAEKIRGWLKAPDCSNNFNTAANKKTMGTGSWIIEHLQYIKWKNNGGLLWIQGKGELS
;
A
#
# COMPACT_ATOMS: atom_id res chain seq x y z
N MET A 1 1.47 34.34 -52.04
CA MET A 1 1.34 32.87 -52.09
C MET A 1 2.48 32.29 -51.27
N MET A 2 2.11 31.60 -50.19
CA MET A 2 2.92 30.84 -49.22
C MET A 2 3.84 31.64 -48.28
N GLU A 3 3.26 31.92 -47.11
CA GLU A 3 3.93 32.24 -45.84
C GLU A 3 4.60 30.96 -45.29
N HIS A 4 5.87 31.04 -44.89
CA HIS A 4 6.50 30.01 -44.06
C HIS A 4 6.88 30.62 -42.72
N PHE A 5 6.10 30.21 -41.71
CA PHE A 5 6.15 30.64 -40.33
C PHE A 5 7.47 30.27 -39.65
N ASN A 6 7.99 31.25 -38.93
CA ASN A 6 9.13 31.20 -38.01
C ASN A 6 8.82 30.24 -36.83
N PRO A 7 9.66 29.25 -36.49
CA PRO A 7 9.48 28.49 -35.26
C PRO A 7 10.12 29.25 -34.10
N GLY A 8 9.46 30.31 -33.66
CA GLY A 8 9.63 30.82 -32.31
C GLY A 8 8.81 29.97 -31.36
N ASN A 9 9.46 29.31 -30.40
CA ASN A 9 9.04 29.11 -29.00
C ASN A 9 9.89 28.01 -28.38
N GLN A 10 11.04 28.40 -27.81
CA GLN A 10 11.71 27.59 -26.80
C GLN A 10 10.86 27.67 -25.53
N TYR A 11 10.09 26.63 -25.26
CA TYR A 11 9.47 26.43 -23.96
C TYR A 11 10.56 26.00 -22.98
N GLU A 12 10.73 26.79 -21.93
CA GLU A 12 11.68 26.57 -20.84
C GLU A 12 11.48 25.17 -20.26
N GLN A 13 12.44 24.29 -20.53
CA GLN A 13 12.49 22.96 -19.95
C GLN A 13 12.99 23.14 -18.50
N GLY A 14 12.07 23.03 -17.55
CA GLY A 14 12.36 23.17 -16.12
C GLY A 14 13.53 22.28 -15.69
N ASN A 15 14.42 22.87 -14.87
CA ASN A 15 15.68 22.30 -14.39
C ASN A 15 15.57 20.82 -13.99
N THR A 16 16.10 19.93 -14.83
CA THR A 16 16.44 18.56 -14.46
C THR A 16 17.72 18.58 -13.64
N TYR A 17 17.59 18.44 -12.31
CA TYR A 17 18.73 18.17 -11.45
C TYR A 17 19.33 16.81 -11.84
N ASN A 18 20.47 16.86 -12.54
CA ASN A 18 21.20 15.69 -13.01
C ASN A 18 21.76 14.90 -11.81
N TYR A 19 21.01 13.90 -11.33
CA TYR A 19 21.62 12.80 -10.59
C TYR A 19 22.41 11.95 -11.59
N SER A 20 23.74 11.92 -11.42
CA SER A 20 24.68 11.12 -12.21
C SER A 20 24.22 9.67 -12.32
N GLY A 21 24.01 9.23 -13.56
CA GLY A 21 23.54 7.90 -13.92
C GLY A 21 22.06 7.91 -14.29
N SER A 22 21.75 8.25 -15.55
CA SER A 22 20.42 8.00 -16.10
C SER A 22 20.18 6.49 -16.11
N GLN A 23 19.50 5.97 -15.07
CA GLN A 23 19.07 4.58 -14.96
C GLN A 23 18.22 4.12 -16.17
N PHE A 24 17.81 5.07 -17.02
CA PHE A 24 16.89 4.90 -18.13
C PHE A 24 17.44 5.44 -19.46
N ALA A 25 18.78 5.57 -19.59
CA ALA A 25 19.43 6.21 -20.74
C ALA A 25 19.04 5.63 -22.11
N ASN A 26 18.63 4.36 -22.16
CA ASN A 26 18.21 3.66 -23.38
C ASN A 26 16.70 3.35 -23.42
N SER A 27 15.94 3.80 -22.41
CA SER A 27 14.50 3.59 -22.39
C SER A 27 13.82 4.56 -23.36
N HIS A 28 12.90 4.05 -24.17
CA HIS A 28 12.05 4.85 -25.03
C HIS A 28 10.62 4.79 -24.47
N ASN A 29 9.87 5.89 -24.60
CA ASN A 29 8.46 5.99 -24.20
C ASN A 29 8.15 5.89 -22.68
N PHE A 30 9.08 6.34 -21.83
CA PHE A 30 8.97 6.30 -20.37
C PHE A 30 9.27 7.67 -19.75
N GLY A 31 8.48 8.08 -18.74
CA GLY A 31 8.70 9.32 -18.00
C GLY A 31 8.24 9.22 -16.54
N ILE A 32 8.89 9.97 -15.66
CA ILE A 32 8.56 10.10 -14.24
C ILE A 32 8.06 11.51 -13.98
N TYR A 33 6.82 11.64 -13.53
CA TYR A 33 6.21 12.93 -13.21
C TYR A 33 5.68 12.89 -11.78
N GLY A 34 6.26 13.71 -10.88
CA GLY A 34 5.81 13.80 -9.49
C GLY A 34 5.78 12.46 -8.74
N GLY A 35 6.72 11.55 -9.01
CA GLY A 35 6.75 10.19 -8.43
C GLY A 35 5.86 9.16 -9.14
N THR A 36 5.15 9.55 -10.20
CA THR A 36 4.31 8.65 -11.00
C THR A 36 5.07 8.18 -12.24
N PHE A 37 5.11 6.86 -12.45
CA PHE A 37 5.69 6.22 -13.62
C PHE A 37 4.63 6.07 -14.72
N MET A 38 4.79 6.74 -15.86
CA MET A 38 3.87 6.66 -17.00
C MET A 38 4.53 6.00 -18.22
N ASN A 39 3.90 4.95 -18.75
CA ASN A 39 4.15 4.44 -20.10
C ASN A 39 3.05 5.02 -21.01
N ALA A 40 3.45 5.74 -22.06
CA ALA A 40 2.56 6.60 -22.82
C ALA A 40 1.51 5.86 -23.68
N HIS A 41 1.46 4.53 -23.68
CA HIS A 41 0.57 3.80 -24.61
C HIS A 41 -0.34 2.72 -24.01
N ASN A 42 -0.53 2.62 -22.69
CA ASN A 42 -1.54 1.67 -22.17
C ASN A 42 -2.06 1.86 -20.72
N ILE A 43 -1.62 2.87 -19.97
CA ILE A 43 -1.89 2.92 -18.51
C ILE A 43 -3.24 3.57 -18.16
N THR A 44 -3.75 4.49 -18.98
CA THR A 44 -4.88 5.35 -18.58
C THR A 44 -6.24 4.65 -18.59
N VAL A 45 -6.40 3.55 -19.33
CA VAL A 45 -7.72 2.88 -19.52
C VAL A 45 -7.82 1.54 -18.77
N GLN A 46 -6.72 0.89 -18.38
CA GLN A 46 -6.75 -0.44 -17.74
C GLN A 46 -6.69 -0.44 -16.19
N LEU A 47 -6.34 0.68 -15.56
CA LEU A 47 -6.15 0.72 -14.11
C LEU A 47 -7.45 0.77 -13.31
N HIS A 48 -8.53 1.37 -13.81
CA HIS A 48 -9.75 1.55 -13.03
C HIS A 48 -10.43 0.21 -12.72
N ASP A 49 -10.68 -0.60 -13.75
CA ASP A 49 -11.30 -1.92 -13.59
C ASP A 49 -10.43 -2.90 -12.80
N GLN A 50 -9.11 -2.82 -12.94
CA GLN A 50 -8.19 -3.66 -12.18
C GLN A 50 -8.07 -3.22 -10.72
N ALA A 51 -8.05 -1.92 -10.45
CA ALA A 51 -8.02 -1.38 -9.10
C ALA A 51 -9.28 -1.78 -8.32
N GLU A 52 -10.47 -1.69 -8.93
CA GLU A 52 -11.71 -2.11 -8.27
C GLU A 52 -11.75 -3.63 -8.02
N LYS A 53 -11.22 -4.45 -8.94
CA LYS A 53 -11.07 -5.90 -8.71
C LYS A 53 -10.12 -6.19 -7.54
N ILE A 54 -8.98 -5.51 -7.47
CA ILE A 54 -8.01 -5.66 -6.37
C ILE A 54 -8.62 -5.20 -5.05
N ARG A 55 -9.33 -4.06 -5.03
CA ARG A 55 -10.06 -3.60 -3.84
C ARG A 55 -11.12 -4.61 -3.41
N GLY A 56 -11.81 -5.23 -4.38
CA GLY A 56 -12.75 -6.32 -4.13
C GLY A 56 -12.09 -7.55 -3.50
N TRP A 57 -10.92 -7.97 -3.98
CA TRP A 57 -10.15 -9.07 -3.39
C TRP A 57 -9.63 -8.76 -1.99
N LEU A 58 -9.21 -7.52 -1.75
CA LEU A 58 -8.73 -7.07 -0.43
C LEU A 58 -9.87 -6.74 0.54
N LYS A 59 -11.11 -6.63 0.06
CA LYS A 59 -12.26 -6.34 0.89
C LYS A 59 -12.46 -7.51 1.85
N ALA A 60 -12.23 -7.26 3.12
CA ALA A 60 -12.48 -8.26 4.15
C ALA A 60 -13.96 -8.68 4.10
N PRO A 61 -14.26 -9.99 4.27
CA PRO A 61 -15.63 -10.42 4.49
C PRO A 61 -16.17 -9.78 5.77
N ASP A 62 -17.50 -9.69 5.89
CA ASP A 62 -18.10 -9.28 7.16
C ASP A 62 -17.75 -10.29 8.25
N CYS A 63 -16.96 -9.83 9.23
CA CYS A 63 -16.49 -10.64 10.35
C CYS A 63 -17.49 -10.72 11.51
N SER A 64 -18.66 -10.06 11.42
CA SER A 64 -19.66 -9.97 12.50
C SER A 64 -20.10 -11.35 12.99
N ASN A 65 -20.39 -12.29 12.09
CA ASN A 65 -20.84 -13.63 12.44
C ASN A 65 -19.77 -14.44 13.18
N ASN A 66 -18.51 -14.34 12.72
CA ASN A 66 -17.38 -14.99 13.39
C ASN A 66 -17.14 -14.39 14.78
N PHE A 67 -17.22 -13.05 14.89
CA PHE A 67 -17.13 -12.35 16.16
C PHE A 67 -18.22 -12.79 17.14
N ASN A 68 -19.48 -12.77 16.72
CA ASN A 68 -20.62 -13.17 17.55
C ASN A 68 -20.52 -14.64 17.97
N THR A 69 -20.14 -15.52 17.05
CA THR A 69 -19.94 -16.95 17.34
C THR A 69 -18.83 -17.15 18.38
N ALA A 70 -17.70 -16.48 18.23
CA ALA A 70 -16.60 -16.54 19.19
C ALA A 70 -17.00 -15.95 20.54
N ALA A 71 -17.71 -14.81 20.55
CA ALA A 71 -18.19 -14.16 21.75
C ALA A 71 -19.18 -15.03 22.53
N ASN A 72 -20.06 -15.77 21.83
CA ASN A 72 -21.02 -16.68 22.45
C ASN A 72 -20.39 -17.98 22.94
N LYS A 73 -19.34 -18.47 22.25
CA LYS A 73 -18.66 -19.74 22.59
C LYS A 73 -17.53 -19.57 23.60
N LYS A 74 -17.02 -18.36 23.83
CA LYS A 74 -15.91 -18.16 24.76
C LYS A 74 -16.36 -18.48 26.19
N THR A 75 -15.53 -19.21 26.92
CA THR A 75 -15.67 -19.33 28.37
C THR A 75 -15.27 -18.00 29.02
N MET A 76 -16.05 -17.55 30.00
CA MET A 76 -15.72 -16.36 30.78
C MET A 76 -14.33 -16.52 31.42
N GLY A 77 -13.50 -15.48 31.38
CA GLY A 77 -12.15 -15.51 31.93
C GLY A 77 -11.08 -16.04 30.97
N THR A 78 -11.44 -16.79 29.90
CA THR A 78 -10.47 -17.27 28.91
C THR A 78 -9.77 -16.10 28.22
N GLY A 79 -8.43 -16.13 28.22
CA GLY A 79 -7.60 -15.06 27.67
C GLY A 79 -7.40 -13.85 28.59
N SER A 80 -8.00 -13.83 29.79
CA SER A 80 -7.75 -12.73 30.76
C SER A 80 -6.29 -12.69 31.19
N TRP A 81 -5.68 -13.88 31.33
CA TRP A 81 -4.28 -14.05 31.72
C TRP A 81 -3.30 -13.29 30.83
N ILE A 82 -3.61 -13.06 29.56
CA ILE A 82 -2.73 -12.33 28.65
C ILE A 82 -3.01 -10.83 28.62
N ILE A 83 -4.29 -10.43 28.62
CA ILE A 83 -4.65 -9.00 28.56
C ILE A 83 -4.31 -8.25 29.85
N GLU A 84 -4.26 -8.96 30.98
CA GLU A 84 -3.83 -8.42 32.28
C GLU A 84 -2.31 -8.50 32.47
N HIS A 85 -1.59 -9.20 31.59
CA HIS A 85 -0.15 -9.38 31.74
C HIS A 85 0.61 -8.08 31.47
N LEU A 86 1.56 -7.74 32.34
CA LEU A 86 2.34 -6.50 32.27
C LEU A 86 3.05 -6.30 30.93
N GLN A 87 3.55 -7.37 30.30
CA GLN A 87 4.20 -7.26 28.99
C GLN A 87 3.22 -6.89 27.88
N TYR A 88 1.99 -7.41 27.94
CA TYR A 88 0.94 -7.04 26.99
C TYR A 88 0.54 -5.57 27.17
N ILE A 89 0.36 -5.12 28.41
CA ILE A 89 0.01 -3.72 28.71
C ILE A 89 1.09 -2.77 28.20
N LYS A 90 2.37 -3.09 28.43
CA LYS A 90 3.50 -2.29 27.93
C LYS A 90 3.54 -2.25 26.40
N TRP A 91 3.40 -3.41 25.76
CA TRP A 91 3.36 -3.50 24.29
C TRP A 91 2.17 -2.72 23.71
N LYS A 92 0.98 -2.83 24.31
CA LYS A 92 -0.22 -2.12 23.85
C LYS A 92 -0.03 -0.59 23.83
N ASN A 93 0.70 -0.06 24.80
CA ASN A 93 0.96 1.39 24.90
C ASN A 93 2.11 1.86 24.00
N ASN A 94 3.11 1.00 23.77
CA ASN A 94 4.37 1.41 23.15
C ASN A 94 4.57 0.86 21.72
N GLY A 95 3.74 -0.09 21.30
CA GLY A 95 3.87 -0.82 20.03
C GLY A 95 5.05 -1.79 19.99
N GLY A 96 5.44 -2.20 18.78
CA GLY A 96 6.55 -3.13 18.53
C GLY A 96 6.11 -4.58 18.38
N LEU A 97 7.06 -5.51 18.56
CA LEU A 97 6.83 -6.95 18.43
C LEU A 97 6.61 -7.59 19.81
N LEU A 98 5.49 -8.31 19.97
CA LEU A 98 5.19 -9.10 21.16
C LEU A 98 5.00 -10.56 20.74
N TRP A 99 5.82 -11.45 21.29
CA TRP A 99 5.66 -12.90 21.13
C TRP A 99 4.80 -13.45 22.24
N ILE A 100 3.79 -14.23 21.86
CA ILE A 100 2.82 -14.83 22.77
C ILE A 100 2.92 -16.33 22.61
N GLN A 101 3.19 -17.04 23.71
CA GLN A 101 3.18 -18.49 23.75
C GLN A 101 2.12 -18.94 24.76
N GLY A 102 1.17 -19.76 24.31
CA GLY A 102 0.20 -20.39 25.21
C GLY A 102 0.89 -21.42 26.11
N LYS A 103 0.42 -21.55 27.35
CA LYS A 103 0.77 -22.71 28.20
C LYS A 103 0.02 -23.94 27.68
N GLY A 104 0.66 -24.72 26.82
CA GLY A 104 0.22 -26.08 26.53
C GLY A 104 0.68 -26.99 27.66
N GLU A 105 -0.01 -26.98 28.80
CA GLU A 105 0.14 -28.08 29.77
C GLU A 105 -0.75 -29.23 29.28
N LEU A 106 -0.12 -30.26 28.70
CA LEU A 106 -0.74 -31.57 28.53
C LEU A 106 -0.89 -32.18 29.93
N SER A 107 -2.06 -32.06 30.53
CA SER A 107 -2.48 -32.81 31.72
C SER A 107 -3.09 -34.15 31.33
#